data_AF-A0A562RGF9-F1
#
_entry.id   AF-A0A562RGF9-F1
#
_cell.length_a   1.000
_cell.length_b   1.000
_cell.length_c   1.000
_cell.angle_alpha   90.00
_cell.angle_beta   90.00
_cell.angle_gamma   90.00
#
_symmetry.space_group_name_H-M   'P 1'
#
loop_
_entity.id
_entity.type
_entity.pdbx_description
1 polymer ?
#
loop_
_entity_poly.entity_id
_entity_poly.type
_entity_poly.pdbx_seq_one_letter_code
_entity_poly.pdbx_strand_id
1 'polypeptide(L)'
;MTASLLSFVKGSEKNQRAEFHTLHPDIALTERLEESLLEKDADTSTRRMLRDQDRLKKLPESLRLRWVRLCRMAGEFESAAFLCAMMEKEDKSVFSDVAHFLKMPEEKREVQVARVLPLEPELHNALHQARKMQVDSKRIRHFMARFRGRPDAFARMWMDKLTKKTGYTPVRRPLTDHDMRRHLDGTETLGIYLLDDESRVFCAVLDADLKPDLREKKDGASRRRIYGEARWLLEESVRKAKNLGLCGHPAMSGGKGYHVWFCFEKTLPASEVRRALQPLVLKLNAGQASFKVELFPKQNQLTGKGFGNLVKLPLGVHLKTGSRAWFMGIRERDILSQLSHGAGLAFSRLEGDFLETPDIRSGAISSDPPLPELEKLMAACRPLSQIIKQCLLGCNPGATGEKVLFQTLAFLPEGPELLHKIFSFRPDYNAHRMDWRISMVKGSPLGCRRIHQLLEEESPFCEGMGKDRYTHPLLHMGLTLETVRRPAEGADTLASDLQQLKIVVNRLVERLS
;
A
#
# COMPACT_ATOMS: atom_id res chain seq x y z
N MET A 1 -0.40 35.63 13.89
CA MET A 1 -0.92 34.25 14.03
C MET A 1 0.15 33.16 13.93
N THR A 2 1.29 33.38 13.26
CA THR A 2 2.41 32.41 13.15
C THR A 2 3.18 32.19 14.47
N ALA A 3 3.32 33.21 15.32
CA ALA A 3 3.97 33.09 16.62
C ALA A 3 3.20 32.23 17.64
N SER A 4 1.86 32.20 17.54
CA SER A 4 0.97 31.49 18.49
C SER A 4 0.86 29.99 18.22
N LEU A 5 1.04 29.55 16.97
CA LEU A 5 1.12 28.13 16.62
C LEU A 5 2.49 27.53 16.95
N LEU A 6 3.57 28.29 16.74
CA LEU A 6 4.92 27.92 17.19
C LEU A 6 5.02 27.84 18.72
N SER A 7 4.35 28.72 19.46
CA SER A 7 4.30 28.65 20.93
C SER A 7 3.44 27.49 21.44
N PHE A 8 2.36 27.13 20.74
CA PHE A 8 1.51 25.99 21.09
C PHE A 8 2.20 24.64 20.81
N VAL A 9 2.92 24.51 19.69
CA VAL A 9 3.73 23.32 19.36
C VAL A 9 4.91 23.19 20.33
N LYS A 10 5.64 24.27 20.62
CA LYS A 10 6.69 24.28 21.65
C LYS A 10 6.16 23.98 23.04
N GLY A 11 4.93 24.40 23.36
CA GLY A 11 4.25 24.11 24.63
C GLY A 11 3.87 22.64 24.77
N SER A 12 3.37 22.03 23.69
CA SER A 12 3.05 20.60 23.62
C SER A 12 4.30 19.72 23.69
N GLU A 13 5.38 20.09 22.99
CA GLU A 13 6.67 19.39 23.08
C GLU A 13 7.31 19.54 24.46
N LYS A 14 7.24 20.73 25.09
CA LYS A 14 7.69 20.92 26.47
C LYS A 14 6.89 20.09 27.47
N ASN A 15 5.57 19.99 27.34
CA ASN A 15 4.74 19.19 28.24
C ASN A 15 4.96 17.68 28.07
N GLN A 16 5.13 17.18 26.84
CA GLN A 16 5.43 15.76 26.59
C GLN A 16 6.86 15.40 26.98
N ARG A 17 7.82 16.31 26.77
CA ARG A 17 9.20 16.14 27.25
C ARG A 17 9.24 16.13 28.79
N ALA A 18 8.46 16.99 29.45
CA ALA A 18 8.34 17.01 30.90
C ALA A 18 7.68 15.72 31.45
N GLU A 19 6.62 15.21 30.84
CA GLU A 19 6.02 13.91 31.21
C GLU A 19 6.99 12.74 31.01
N PHE A 20 7.73 12.71 29.90
CA PHE A 20 8.75 11.68 29.64
C PHE A 20 9.93 11.77 30.63
N HIS A 21 10.40 12.99 30.95
CA HIS A 21 11.45 13.22 31.93
C HIS A 21 11.02 12.85 33.36
N THR A 22 9.73 12.95 33.66
CA THR A 22 9.16 12.51 34.95
C THR A 22 9.16 10.98 35.06
N LEU A 23 8.88 10.28 33.96
CA LEU A 23 8.87 8.81 33.91
C LEU A 23 10.28 8.20 33.76
N HIS A 24 11.23 8.95 33.20
CA HIS A 24 12.61 8.51 32.95
C HIS A 24 13.63 9.56 33.45
N PRO A 25 13.76 9.73 34.78
CA PRO A 25 14.58 10.79 35.37
C PRO A 25 16.07 10.68 35.01
N ASP A 26 16.57 9.47 34.80
CA ASP A 26 17.97 9.25 34.43
C ASP A 26 18.26 9.61 32.96
N ILE A 27 17.29 9.40 32.06
CA ILE A 27 17.39 9.82 30.66
C ILE A 27 17.34 11.35 30.59
N ALA A 28 16.41 11.96 31.32
CA ALA A 28 16.31 13.40 31.47
C ALA A 28 17.60 14.02 32.01
N LEU A 29 18.25 13.36 32.97
CA LEU A 29 19.54 13.79 33.50
C LEU A 29 20.64 13.72 32.42
N THR A 30 20.76 12.61 31.69
CA THR A 30 21.76 12.51 30.61
C THR A 30 21.55 13.55 29.50
N GLU A 31 20.30 13.89 29.17
CA GLU A 31 19.99 14.96 28.21
C GLU A 31 20.39 16.34 28.72
N ARG A 32 20.13 16.66 29.99
CA ARG A 32 20.54 17.94 30.59
C ARG A 32 22.06 18.08 30.66
N LEU A 33 22.76 17.00 31.00
CA LEU A 33 24.23 16.96 31.00
C LEU A 33 24.78 17.15 29.58
N GLU A 34 24.16 16.51 28.58
CA GLU A 34 24.53 16.67 27.16
C GLU A 34 24.33 18.10 26.67
N GLU A 35 23.18 18.72 26.97
CA GLU A 35 22.88 20.12 26.65
C GLU A 35 23.90 21.07 27.31
N SER A 36 24.20 20.89 28.60
CA SER A 36 25.19 21.70 29.32
C SER A 36 26.61 21.58 28.74
N LEU A 37 27.00 20.40 28.27
CA LEU A 37 28.31 20.20 27.64
C LEU A 37 28.41 20.85 26.24
N LEU A 38 27.27 20.97 25.53
CA LEU A 38 27.22 21.54 24.18
C LEU A 38 27.18 23.06 24.17
N GLU A 39 26.64 23.69 25.21
CA GLU A 39 26.48 25.16 25.31
C GLU A 39 27.79 25.93 25.62
N LYS A 40 28.96 25.26 25.55
CA LYS A 40 30.32 25.78 25.88
C LYS A 40 30.53 26.24 27.33
N ASP A 41 29.48 26.43 28.12
CA ASP A 41 29.50 26.60 29.58
C ASP A 41 29.25 25.25 30.28
N ALA A 42 30.18 24.32 30.10
CA ALA A 42 30.19 23.10 30.92
C ALA A 42 30.49 23.49 32.38
N ASP A 43 29.44 23.80 33.14
CA ASP A 43 29.53 24.24 34.53
C ASP A 43 30.34 23.22 35.35
N THR A 44 31.07 23.73 36.36
CA THR A 44 31.85 22.94 37.31
C THR A 44 30.98 21.84 37.95
N SER A 45 29.68 22.11 38.09
CA SER A 45 28.65 21.16 38.51
C SER A 45 28.50 19.95 37.56
N THR A 46 28.42 20.18 36.25
CA THR A 46 28.27 19.12 35.23
C THR A 46 29.46 18.17 35.25
N ARG A 47 30.68 18.71 35.31
CA ARG A 47 31.91 17.89 35.41
C ARG A 47 31.96 17.12 36.73
N ARG A 48 31.58 17.75 37.85
CA ARG A 48 31.49 17.09 39.15
C ARG A 48 30.53 15.90 39.13
N MET A 49 29.38 16.02 38.46
CA MET A 49 28.41 14.92 38.32
C MET A 49 28.94 13.75 37.48
N LEU A 50 29.78 14.04 36.47
CA LEU A 50 30.42 13.01 35.64
C LEU A 50 31.60 12.31 36.34
N ARG A 51 32.19 12.94 37.37
CA ARG A 51 33.27 12.37 38.21
C ARG A 51 32.78 11.61 39.45
N ASP A 52 31.51 11.74 39.81
CA ASP A 52 30.94 11.16 41.03
C ASP A 52 30.98 9.62 41.00
N GLN A 53 31.98 9.04 41.70
CA GLN A 53 32.19 7.59 41.71
C GLN A 53 31.02 6.80 42.30
N ASP A 54 30.30 7.35 43.27
CA ASP A 54 29.17 6.65 43.88
C ASP A 54 27.99 6.55 42.92
N ARG A 55 27.82 7.57 42.06
CA ARG A 55 26.86 7.53 40.95
C ARG A 55 27.28 6.55 39.87
N LEU A 56 28.56 6.55 39.46
CA LEU A 56 29.05 5.66 38.42
C LEU A 56 28.86 4.18 38.79
N LYS A 57 29.11 3.82 40.06
CA LYS A 57 28.89 2.46 40.58
C LYS A 57 27.41 2.03 40.53
N LYS A 58 26.50 2.97 40.73
CA LYS A 58 25.05 2.73 40.78
C LYS A 58 24.35 2.91 39.42
N LEU A 59 25.11 3.21 38.37
CA LEU A 59 24.53 3.56 37.07
C LEU A 59 23.92 2.32 36.38
N PRO A 60 22.65 2.41 35.94
CA PRO A 60 22.01 1.35 35.16
C PRO A 60 22.81 0.99 33.91
N GLU A 61 22.89 -0.29 33.58
CA GLU A 61 23.65 -0.80 32.44
C GLU A 61 23.24 -0.14 31.12
N SER A 62 21.94 0.04 30.91
CA SER A 62 21.34 0.72 29.75
C SER A 62 21.81 2.17 29.56
N LEU A 63 22.39 2.80 30.58
CA LEU A 63 22.86 4.19 30.55
C LEU A 63 24.38 4.33 30.53
N ARG A 64 25.13 3.25 30.82
CA ARG A 64 26.60 3.29 30.89
C ARG A 64 27.23 3.77 29.58
N LEU A 65 26.74 3.28 28.45
CA LEU A 65 27.22 3.68 27.13
C LEU A 65 26.99 5.17 26.85
N ARG A 66 25.84 5.71 27.27
CA ARG A 66 25.53 7.15 27.13
C ARG A 66 26.42 7.99 28.04
N TRP A 67 26.68 7.52 29.26
CA TRP A 67 27.51 8.22 30.23
C TRP A 67 29.00 8.23 29.86
N VAL A 68 29.51 7.14 29.28
CA VAL A 68 30.87 7.10 28.68
C VAL A 68 31.04 8.20 27.63
N ARG A 69 30.03 8.41 26.78
CA ARG A 69 30.04 9.48 25.79
C ARG A 69 30.08 10.87 26.42
N LEU A 70 29.30 11.11 27.47
CA LEU A 70 29.30 12.39 28.20
C LEU A 70 30.63 12.65 28.90
N CYS A 71 31.21 11.65 29.57
CA CYS A 71 32.54 11.75 30.17
C CYS A 71 33.59 12.12 29.13
N ARG A 72 33.56 11.52 27.93
CA ARG A 72 34.46 11.90 26.82
C ARG A 72 34.26 13.33 26.34
N MET A 73 33.01 13.77 26.18
CA MET A 73 32.70 15.16 25.80
C MET A 73 33.21 16.17 26.83
N ALA A 74 33.22 15.79 28.11
CA ALA A 74 33.73 16.60 29.20
C ALA A 74 35.24 16.50 29.45
N GLY A 75 35.96 15.59 28.77
CA GLY A 75 37.36 15.28 29.02
C GLY A 75 37.63 14.41 30.28
N GLU A 76 36.59 13.79 30.84
CA GLU A 76 36.62 12.96 32.05
C GLU A 76 36.97 11.50 31.72
N PHE A 77 38.18 11.27 31.21
CA PHE A 77 38.58 9.95 30.69
C PHE A 77 38.68 8.87 31.76
N GLU A 78 38.98 9.23 33.01
CA GLU A 78 39.01 8.28 34.13
C GLU A 78 37.63 7.72 34.45
N SER A 79 36.60 8.58 34.47
CA SER A 79 35.21 8.16 34.62
C SER A 79 34.74 7.31 33.42
N ALA A 80 35.11 7.70 32.20
CA ALA A 80 34.79 6.94 31.00
C ALA A 80 35.42 5.53 31.05
N ALA A 81 36.68 5.46 31.47
CA ALA A 81 37.41 4.21 31.65
C ALA A 81 36.79 3.30 32.70
N PHE A 82 36.43 3.87 33.85
CA PHE A 82 35.78 3.15 34.94
C PHE A 82 34.48 2.49 34.46
N LEU A 83 33.63 3.22 33.73
CA LEU A 83 32.40 2.68 33.16
C LEU A 83 32.65 1.62 32.09
N CYS A 84 33.61 1.85 31.18
CA CYS A 84 34.01 0.86 30.18
C CYS A 84 34.50 -0.45 30.80
N ALA A 85 35.18 -0.38 31.96
CA ALA A 85 35.63 -1.59 32.67
C ALA A 85 34.44 -2.44 33.14
N MET A 86 33.33 -1.80 33.52
CA MET A 86 32.08 -2.43 34.00
C MET A 86 31.14 -2.94 32.91
N MET A 87 31.46 -2.76 31.62
CA MET A 87 30.61 -3.16 30.49
C MET A 87 31.00 -4.54 29.92
N GLU A 88 30.17 -5.12 29.05
CA GLU A 88 30.50 -6.36 28.31
C GLU A 88 31.50 -6.10 27.17
N LYS A 89 32.15 -7.15 26.66
CA LYS A 89 33.26 -7.04 25.71
C LYS A 89 32.84 -6.46 24.35
N GLU A 90 31.61 -6.72 23.92
CA GLU A 90 31.04 -6.25 22.65
C GLU A 90 30.80 -4.74 22.69
N ASP A 91 30.34 -4.20 23.81
CA ASP A 91 30.12 -2.76 23.99
C ASP A 91 31.42 -1.95 24.14
N LYS A 92 32.49 -2.58 24.66
CA LYS A 92 33.84 -1.95 24.77
C LYS A 92 34.49 -1.69 23.41
N SER A 93 34.13 -2.48 22.38
CA SER A 93 34.71 -2.36 21.04
C SER A 93 34.45 -0.99 20.39
N VAL A 94 33.37 -0.32 20.80
CA VAL A 94 32.96 1.01 20.34
C VAL A 94 33.92 2.11 20.79
N PHE A 95 34.75 1.86 21.82
CA PHE A 95 35.62 2.85 22.46
C PHE A 95 37.06 2.36 22.68
N SER A 96 37.66 1.72 21.67
CA SER A 96 39.06 1.27 21.68
C SER A 96 40.08 2.38 21.98
N ASP A 97 39.70 3.63 21.71
CA ASP A 97 40.46 4.85 22.00
C ASP A 97 40.57 5.17 23.50
N VAL A 98 39.54 4.86 24.31
CA VAL A 98 39.57 5.03 25.77
C VAL A 98 40.56 4.04 26.41
N ALA A 99 40.61 2.81 25.90
CA ALA A 99 41.57 1.80 26.37
C ALA A 99 43.03 2.13 25.98
N HIS A 100 43.22 2.85 24.87
CA HIS A 100 44.53 3.35 24.44
C HIS A 100 45.00 4.52 25.33
N PHE A 101 44.11 5.45 25.67
CA PHE A 101 44.38 6.60 26.54
C PHE A 101 44.91 6.18 27.93
N LEU A 102 44.32 5.16 28.54
CA LEU A 102 44.76 4.62 29.84
C LEU A 102 46.13 3.93 29.83
N LYS A 103 46.63 3.55 28.65
CA LYS A 103 47.95 2.91 28.50
C LYS A 103 49.07 3.93 28.27
N MET A 104 48.73 5.23 28.17
CA MET A 104 49.71 6.28 27.94
C MET A 104 50.37 6.73 29.26
N PRO A 105 51.65 7.14 29.25
CA PRO A 105 52.31 7.80 30.39
C PRO A 105 51.56 9.06 30.82
N GLU A 106 51.54 9.35 32.12
CA GLU A 106 50.76 10.44 32.73
C GLU A 106 51.06 11.81 32.08
N GLU A 107 52.33 12.09 31.81
CA GLU A 107 52.80 13.30 31.11
C GLU A 107 52.23 13.44 29.68
N LYS A 108 51.97 12.31 29.00
CA LYS A 108 51.35 12.30 27.66
C LYS A 108 49.83 12.38 27.72
N ARG A 109 49.21 12.05 28.86
CA ARG A 109 47.77 12.20 29.09
C ARG A 109 47.41 13.68 29.22
N GLU A 110 48.18 14.48 29.95
CA GLU A 110 47.92 15.93 30.07
C GLU A 110 47.99 16.65 28.71
N VAL A 111 48.98 16.31 27.88
CA VAL A 111 49.13 16.85 26.51
C VAL A 111 48.01 16.39 25.59
N GLN A 112 47.50 15.17 25.77
CA GLN A 112 46.39 14.64 24.97
C GLN A 112 45.04 15.19 25.45
N VAL A 113 44.84 15.41 26.75
CA VAL A 113 43.67 16.12 27.31
C VAL A 113 43.62 17.56 26.80
N ALA A 114 44.78 18.24 26.71
CA ALA A 114 44.90 19.56 26.09
C ALA A 114 44.66 19.55 24.56
N ARG A 115 44.92 18.43 23.87
CA ARG A 115 44.63 18.24 22.43
C ARG A 115 43.20 17.78 22.14
N VAL A 116 42.47 17.27 23.13
CA VAL A 116 41.15 16.62 22.93
C VAL A 116 39.96 17.56 23.21
N LEU A 117 40.18 18.85 23.46
CA LEU A 117 39.12 19.86 23.39
C LEU A 117 39.54 21.09 22.58
N PRO A 118 38.80 21.49 21.52
CA PRO A 118 37.89 20.73 20.68
C PRO A 118 38.47 20.60 19.26
N LEU A 119 38.20 19.50 18.53
CA LEU A 119 37.87 19.69 17.10
C LEU A 119 36.82 20.78 17.12
N GLU A 120 37.11 21.95 16.55
CA GLU A 120 36.32 23.18 16.81
C GLU A 120 34.85 22.84 16.96
N PRO A 121 34.12 23.41 17.94
CA PRO A 121 32.72 23.08 18.17
C PRO A 121 31.90 23.10 16.86
N GLU A 122 32.27 23.97 15.92
CA GLU A 122 31.81 23.96 14.53
C GLU A 122 32.22 22.73 13.72
N LEU A 123 33.47 22.26 13.76
CA LEU A 123 33.98 21.06 13.09
C LEU A 123 33.50 19.74 13.74
N HIS A 124 33.41 19.63 15.07
CA HIS A 124 32.81 18.46 15.72
C HIS A 124 31.30 18.39 15.45
N ASN A 125 30.60 19.53 15.56
CA ASN A 125 29.20 19.60 15.12
C ASN A 125 29.09 19.35 13.62
N ALA A 126 29.99 19.86 12.78
CA ALA A 126 29.96 19.61 11.35
C ALA A 126 30.27 18.16 11.00
N LEU A 127 31.16 17.47 11.72
CA LEU A 127 31.47 16.05 11.51
C LEU A 127 30.37 15.14 12.05
N HIS A 128 29.79 15.47 13.21
CA HIS A 128 28.65 14.76 13.77
C HIS A 128 27.39 15.01 12.94
N GLN A 129 27.14 16.25 12.51
CA GLN A 129 26.10 16.58 11.54
C GLN A 129 26.39 15.95 10.18
N ALA A 130 27.63 15.92 9.69
CA ALA A 130 27.97 15.25 8.43
C ALA A 130 27.77 13.74 8.53
N ARG A 131 28.17 13.09 9.64
CA ARG A 131 27.91 11.66 9.90
C ARG A 131 26.42 11.38 10.06
N LYS A 132 25.68 12.20 10.81
CA LYS A 132 24.21 12.11 10.94
C LYS A 132 23.55 12.31 9.58
N MET A 133 23.95 13.32 8.82
CA MET A 133 23.52 13.59 7.45
C MET A 133 23.87 12.45 6.50
N GLN A 134 25.02 11.77 6.67
CA GLN A 134 25.47 10.64 5.85
C GLN A 134 24.69 9.36 6.19
N VAL A 135 24.44 9.09 7.47
CA VAL A 135 23.54 8.02 7.94
C VAL A 135 22.12 8.26 7.44
N ASP A 136 21.65 9.51 7.54
CA ASP A 136 20.36 9.94 6.99
C ASP A 136 20.35 9.81 5.46
N SER A 137 21.44 10.16 4.75
CA SER A 137 21.56 9.95 3.29
C SER A 137 21.49 8.47 2.92
N LYS A 138 22.11 7.58 3.69
CA LYS A 138 22.04 6.13 3.44
C LYS A 138 20.61 5.61 3.64
N ARG A 139 19.95 6.03 4.73
CA ARG A 139 18.55 5.67 5.01
C ARG A 139 17.59 6.24 3.96
N ILE A 140 17.79 7.48 3.53
CA ILE A 140 17.05 8.13 2.45
C ILE A 140 17.20 7.34 1.16
N ARG A 141 18.42 6.97 0.77
CA ARG A 141 18.64 6.18 -0.45
C ARG A 141 18.00 4.80 -0.39
N HIS A 142 18.08 4.11 0.75
CA HIS A 142 17.37 2.84 0.94
C HIS A 142 15.86 3.02 0.85
N PHE A 143 15.31 4.04 1.49
CA PHE A 143 13.89 4.38 1.41
C PHE A 143 13.46 4.65 -0.04
N MET A 144 14.21 5.48 -0.77
CA MET A 144 13.99 5.76 -2.19
C MET A 144 14.08 4.49 -3.04
N ALA A 145 15.01 3.58 -2.74
CA ALA A 145 15.12 2.32 -3.45
C ALA A 145 13.92 1.38 -3.22
N ARG A 146 13.23 1.50 -2.07
CA ARG A 146 11.97 0.77 -1.80
C ARG A 146 10.77 1.44 -2.48
N PHE A 147 10.67 2.77 -2.39
CA PHE A 147 9.53 3.54 -2.86
C PHE A 147 9.89 4.34 -4.12
N ARG A 148 10.22 3.62 -5.19
CA ARG A 148 10.56 4.22 -6.49
C ARG A 148 9.42 4.05 -7.50
N GLY A 149 9.20 5.11 -8.26
CA GLY A 149 8.38 5.08 -9.48
C GLY A 149 9.26 5.07 -10.73
N ARG A 150 8.76 5.64 -11.81
CA ARG A 150 9.54 5.87 -13.03
C ARG A 150 10.80 6.71 -12.77
N PRO A 151 11.90 6.45 -13.48
CA PRO A 151 13.21 7.05 -13.17
C PRO A 151 13.34 8.52 -13.63
N ASP A 152 12.55 8.95 -14.61
CA ASP A 152 12.67 10.23 -15.31
C ASP A 152 11.70 11.31 -14.81
N ALA A 153 10.74 10.97 -13.93
CA ALA A 153 9.78 11.94 -13.41
C ALA A 153 9.18 11.59 -12.04
N PHE A 154 8.91 12.62 -11.26
CA PHE A 154 8.11 12.57 -10.03
C PHE A 154 7.13 13.74 -10.01
N ALA A 155 6.34 13.91 -8.94
CA ALA A 155 5.42 15.03 -8.83
C ALA A 155 5.51 15.76 -7.48
N ARG A 156 5.25 17.07 -7.50
CA ARG A 156 5.14 17.93 -6.32
C ARG A 156 3.67 18.31 -6.11
N MET A 157 3.17 18.12 -4.90
CA MET A 157 1.84 18.57 -4.51
C MET A 157 1.83 20.09 -4.40
N TRP A 158 0.76 20.71 -4.87
CA TRP A 158 0.48 22.12 -4.64
C TRP A 158 -0.88 22.29 -3.98
N MET A 159 -1.05 23.41 -3.30
CA MET A 159 -2.33 23.88 -2.81
C MET A 159 -2.53 25.33 -3.20
N ASP A 160 -3.68 25.61 -3.81
CA ASP A 160 -4.15 26.97 -3.97
C ASP A 160 -4.60 27.52 -2.60
N LYS A 161 -3.96 28.60 -2.16
CA LYS A 161 -4.21 29.20 -0.84
C LYS A 161 -5.63 29.76 -0.70
N LEU A 162 -6.22 30.23 -1.79
CA LEU A 162 -7.55 30.85 -1.84
C LEU A 162 -8.63 29.76 -1.94
N THR A 163 -8.54 28.89 -2.94
CA THR A 163 -9.59 27.89 -3.21
C THR A 163 -9.47 26.61 -2.37
N LYS A 164 -8.34 26.43 -1.67
CA LYS A 164 -7.95 25.19 -0.96
C LYS A 164 -7.97 23.93 -1.84
N LYS A 165 -8.00 24.10 -3.17
CA LYS A 165 -7.82 23.01 -4.13
C LYS A 165 -6.38 22.53 -4.07
N THR A 166 -6.21 21.23 -4.24
CA THR A 166 -4.91 20.58 -4.24
C THR A 166 -4.73 19.78 -5.51
N GLY A 167 -3.51 19.75 -6.02
CA GLY A 167 -3.15 18.94 -7.17
C GLY A 167 -1.67 18.57 -7.13
N TYR A 168 -1.19 17.99 -8.23
CA TYR A 168 0.21 17.63 -8.40
C TYR A 168 0.74 18.18 -9.72
N THR A 169 1.98 18.65 -9.69
CA THR A 169 2.70 19.11 -10.88
C THR A 169 3.88 18.18 -11.14
N PRO A 170 4.02 17.63 -12.36
CA PRO A 170 5.16 16.78 -12.70
C PRO A 170 6.46 17.57 -12.69
N VAL A 171 7.53 16.91 -12.25
CA VAL A 171 8.92 17.36 -12.33
C VAL A 171 9.67 16.34 -13.19
N ARG A 172 10.14 16.78 -14.36
CA ARG A 172 10.74 15.94 -15.40
C ARG A 172 12.25 15.77 -15.22
N ARG A 173 12.63 15.16 -14.11
CA ARG A 173 14.00 14.71 -13.82
C ARG A 173 13.95 13.61 -12.75
N PRO A 174 15.04 12.85 -12.55
CA PRO A 174 15.15 11.92 -11.45
C PRO A 174 14.90 12.58 -10.08
N LEU A 175 14.28 11.83 -9.19
CA LEU A 175 14.10 12.19 -7.78
C LEU A 175 15.45 12.11 -7.05
N THR A 176 15.81 13.16 -6.31
CA THR A 176 17.11 13.24 -5.62
C THR A 176 16.97 13.12 -4.10
N ASP A 177 18.09 12.82 -3.42
CA ASP A 177 18.17 12.85 -1.96
C ASP A 177 17.71 14.21 -1.38
N HIS A 178 18.01 15.31 -2.07
CA HIS A 178 17.61 16.65 -1.67
C HIS A 178 16.09 16.82 -1.69
N ASP A 179 15.42 16.37 -2.75
CA ASP A 179 13.96 16.40 -2.83
C ASP A 179 13.34 15.55 -1.71
N MET A 180 13.91 14.36 -1.47
CA MET A 180 13.44 13.47 -0.42
C MET A 180 13.60 14.06 0.98
N ARG A 181 14.69 14.78 1.27
CA ARG A 181 14.84 15.51 2.54
C ARG A 181 13.72 16.52 2.72
N ARG A 182 13.44 17.32 1.70
CA ARG A 182 12.37 18.32 1.72
C ARG A 182 10.99 17.69 1.91
N HIS A 183 10.79 16.48 1.39
CA HIS A 183 9.61 15.67 1.63
C HIS A 183 9.46 15.23 3.09
N LEU A 184 10.54 14.69 3.65
CA LEU A 184 10.58 14.21 5.03
C LEU A 184 10.45 15.36 6.04
N ASP A 185 11.05 16.51 5.75
CA ASP A 185 10.90 17.73 6.56
C ASP A 185 9.49 18.32 6.47
N GLY A 186 8.68 17.89 5.51
CA GLY A 186 7.31 18.38 5.28
C GLY A 186 7.25 19.74 4.58
N THR A 187 8.40 20.25 4.11
CA THR A 187 8.46 21.47 3.28
C THR A 187 7.88 21.24 1.89
N GLU A 188 7.90 19.99 1.41
CA GLU A 188 7.23 19.55 0.19
C GLU A 188 6.49 18.24 0.39
N THR A 189 5.52 18.01 -0.49
CA THR A 189 4.82 16.73 -0.57
C THR A 189 5.04 16.16 -1.95
N LEU A 190 5.70 15.01 -2.01
CA LEU A 190 6.08 14.37 -3.26
C LEU A 190 5.19 13.17 -3.54
N GLY A 191 4.99 12.90 -4.82
CA GLY A 191 4.40 11.66 -5.31
C GLY A 191 5.25 11.06 -6.42
N ILE A 192 5.06 9.77 -6.65
CA ILE A 192 5.75 9.00 -7.68
C ILE A 192 4.75 8.43 -8.68
N TYR A 193 5.14 8.41 -9.95
CA TYR A 193 4.38 7.75 -10.99
C TYR A 193 4.79 6.28 -11.05
N LEU A 194 3.83 5.37 -10.91
CA LEU A 194 4.15 3.96 -10.70
C LEU A 194 4.61 3.22 -11.95
N LEU A 195 4.17 3.66 -13.13
CA LEU A 195 4.54 3.08 -14.43
C LEU A 195 5.73 3.80 -15.03
N ASP A 196 6.74 3.02 -15.43
CA ASP A 196 7.75 3.45 -16.38
C ASP A 196 7.22 3.45 -17.82
N ASP A 197 8.09 3.84 -18.75
CA ASP A 197 7.84 3.90 -20.19
C ASP A 197 7.61 2.52 -20.82
N GLU A 198 8.16 1.45 -20.25
CA GLU A 198 7.87 0.06 -20.66
C GLU A 198 6.64 -0.56 -19.95
N SER A 199 5.84 0.24 -19.23
CA SER A 199 4.65 -0.24 -18.51
C SER A 199 4.95 -1.27 -17.41
N ARG A 200 6.09 -1.12 -16.75
CA ARG A 200 6.54 -1.93 -15.62
C ARG A 200 6.45 -1.11 -14.34
N VAL A 201 6.43 -1.83 -13.22
CA VAL A 201 6.30 -1.24 -11.87
C VAL A 201 7.37 -1.76 -10.94
N PHE A 202 7.86 -0.86 -10.07
CA PHE A 202 8.60 -1.23 -8.87
C PHE A 202 7.72 -1.31 -7.63
N CYS A 203 6.60 -0.60 -7.63
CA CYS A 203 5.65 -0.58 -6.53
C CYS A 203 4.23 -0.71 -7.05
N ALA A 204 3.39 -1.46 -6.32
CA ALA A 204 1.94 -1.39 -6.43
C ALA A 204 1.35 -0.95 -5.09
N VAL A 205 0.16 -0.36 -5.12
CA VAL A 205 -0.48 0.21 -3.93
C VAL A 205 -1.95 -0.16 -3.92
N LEU A 206 -2.42 -0.73 -2.81
CA LEU A 206 -3.84 -0.74 -2.49
C LEU A 206 -4.18 0.57 -1.81
N ASP A 207 -4.99 1.39 -2.46
CA ASP A 207 -5.46 2.66 -1.95
C ASP A 207 -6.88 2.49 -1.38
N ALA A 208 -6.98 2.51 -0.06
CA ALA A 208 -8.20 2.30 0.70
C ALA A 208 -8.75 3.64 1.18
N ASP A 209 -9.69 4.19 0.40
CA ASP A 209 -10.27 5.50 0.64
C ASP A 209 -11.60 5.39 1.40
N LEU A 210 -11.78 6.20 2.44
CA LEU A 210 -13.06 6.29 3.15
C LEU A 210 -14.13 6.85 2.21
N LYS A 211 -15.27 6.16 2.14
CA LYS A 211 -16.40 6.55 1.27
C LYS A 211 -16.90 7.96 1.62
N PRO A 212 -17.28 8.78 0.61
CA PRO A 212 -17.58 10.20 0.80
C PRO A 212 -18.59 10.52 1.91
N ASP A 213 -19.65 9.72 2.00
CA ASP A 213 -20.77 9.83 2.94
C ASP A 213 -20.37 9.58 4.41
N LEU A 214 -19.21 8.95 4.64
CA LEU A 214 -18.71 8.64 5.98
C LEU A 214 -17.68 9.65 6.48
N ARG A 215 -17.23 10.58 5.63
CA ARG A 215 -16.17 11.55 5.96
C ARG A 215 -16.59 12.61 6.97
N GLU A 216 -17.90 12.89 7.04
CA GLU A 216 -18.47 13.92 7.91
C GLU A 216 -19.13 13.35 9.17
N LYS A 217 -19.25 12.02 9.28
CA LYS A 217 -19.86 11.37 10.45
C LYS A 217 -18.94 11.50 11.67
N LYS A 218 -19.44 12.17 12.71
CA LYS A 218 -18.68 12.46 13.94
C LYS A 218 -19.09 11.63 15.16
N ASP A 219 -20.14 10.81 15.05
CA ASP A 219 -20.60 10.01 16.18
C ASP A 219 -19.60 8.90 16.56
N GLY A 220 -19.52 8.59 17.85
CA GLY A 220 -18.51 7.68 18.40
C GLY A 220 -18.67 6.23 17.93
N ALA A 221 -19.91 5.78 17.68
CA ALA A 221 -20.18 4.41 17.22
C ALA A 221 -19.72 4.21 15.77
N SER A 222 -20.04 5.14 14.87
CA SER A 222 -19.56 5.14 13.49
C SER A 222 -18.04 5.19 13.43
N ARG A 223 -17.39 6.05 14.25
CA ARG A 223 -15.93 6.10 14.32
C ARG A 223 -15.32 4.77 14.74
N ARG A 224 -15.83 4.14 15.81
CA ARG A 224 -15.35 2.81 16.26
C ARG A 224 -15.49 1.76 15.16
N ARG A 225 -16.63 1.73 14.45
CA ARG A 225 -16.84 0.82 13.32
C ARG A 225 -15.83 1.08 12.20
N ILE A 226 -15.65 2.34 11.78
CA ILE A 226 -14.70 2.73 10.73
C ILE A 226 -13.27 2.33 11.11
N TYR A 227 -12.84 2.57 12.34
CA TYR A 227 -11.51 2.16 12.80
C TYR A 227 -11.35 0.64 12.87
N GLY A 228 -12.40 -0.08 13.28
CA GLY A 228 -12.43 -1.55 13.26
C GLY A 228 -12.30 -2.11 11.85
N GLU A 229 -13.08 -1.58 10.90
CA GLU A 229 -12.99 -1.95 9.48
C GLU A 229 -11.62 -1.59 8.88
N ALA A 230 -11.07 -0.42 9.21
CA ALA A 230 -9.72 -0.05 8.79
C ALA A 230 -8.65 -1.02 9.30
N ARG A 231 -8.71 -1.40 10.59
CA ARG A 231 -7.79 -2.38 11.16
C ARG A 231 -7.90 -3.72 10.42
N TRP A 232 -9.13 -4.24 10.28
CA TRP A 232 -9.38 -5.48 9.56
C TRP A 232 -8.87 -5.41 8.11
N LEU A 233 -9.12 -4.32 7.39
CA LEU A 233 -8.62 -4.10 6.02
C LEU A 233 -7.11 -4.29 5.96
N LEU A 234 -6.37 -3.61 6.82
CA LEU A 234 -4.91 -3.57 6.77
C LEU A 234 -4.34 -4.93 7.15
N GLU A 235 -4.87 -5.57 8.20
CA GLU A 235 -4.47 -6.90 8.64
C GLU A 235 -4.76 -7.96 7.58
N GLU A 236 -5.97 -7.96 7.02
CA GLU A 236 -6.37 -8.91 5.98
C GLU A 236 -5.58 -8.72 4.68
N SER A 237 -5.28 -7.46 4.32
CA SER A 237 -4.42 -7.14 3.17
C SER A 237 -3.04 -7.76 3.31
N VAL A 238 -2.37 -7.56 4.46
CA VAL A 238 -1.03 -8.10 4.72
C VAL A 238 -1.07 -9.62 4.80
N ARG A 239 -2.04 -10.19 5.54
CA ARG A 239 -2.17 -11.63 5.73
C ARG A 239 -2.40 -12.37 4.41
N LYS A 240 -3.32 -11.88 3.57
CA LYS A 240 -3.62 -12.51 2.28
C LYS A 240 -2.51 -12.31 1.26
N ALA A 241 -1.88 -11.14 1.26
CA ALA A 241 -0.70 -10.92 0.42
C ALA A 241 0.45 -11.87 0.78
N LYS A 242 0.67 -12.14 2.08
CA LYS A 242 1.70 -13.08 2.52
C LYS A 242 1.49 -14.50 1.96
N ASN A 243 0.23 -14.94 1.86
CA ASN A 243 -0.10 -16.24 1.23
C ASN A 243 0.23 -16.29 -0.27
N LEU A 244 0.45 -15.13 -0.90
CA LEU A 244 0.85 -15.00 -2.31
C LEU A 244 2.35 -14.73 -2.47
N GLY A 245 3.15 -14.85 -1.40
CA GLY A 245 4.57 -14.49 -1.40
C GLY A 245 4.84 -12.97 -1.38
N LEU A 246 3.80 -12.16 -1.18
CA LEU A 246 3.88 -10.70 -1.22
C LEU A 246 3.99 -10.09 0.18
N CYS A 247 4.81 -9.05 0.31
CA CYS A 247 4.96 -8.28 1.54
C CYS A 247 4.21 -6.95 1.41
N GLY A 248 3.07 -6.83 2.12
CA GLY A 248 2.30 -5.59 2.19
C GLY A 248 2.79 -4.69 3.33
N HIS A 249 2.97 -3.39 3.04
CA HIS A 249 3.44 -2.39 4.00
C HIS A 249 2.38 -1.30 4.20
N PRO A 250 1.57 -1.39 5.26
CA PRO A 250 0.47 -0.46 5.45
C PRO A 250 0.97 0.91 5.94
N ALA A 251 0.37 1.97 5.43
CA ALA A 251 0.65 3.36 5.80
C ALA A 251 -0.64 4.17 5.78
N MET A 252 -0.73 5.17 6.65
CA MET A 252 -1.78 6.18 6.53
C MET A 252 -1.50 7.04 5.29
N SER A 253 -2.53 7.39 4.51
CA SER A 253 -2.32 8.30 3.37
C SER A 253 -2.06 9.74 3.82
N GLY A 254 -2.26 10.06 5.11
CA GLY A 254 -2.29 11.43 5.64
C GLY A 254 -3.51 12.23 5.18
N GLY A 255 -4.42 11.62 4.42
CA GLY A 255 -5.68 12.19 3.97
C GLY A 255 -6.86 11.46 4.61
N LYS A 256 -7.64 10.77 3.79
CA LYS A 256 -8.92 10.15 4.18
C LYS A 256 -8.89 8.62 4.12
N GLY A 257 -7.70 8.02 4.11
CA GLY A 257 -7.55 6.60 3.81
C GLY A 257 -6.20 6.04 4.20
N TYR A 258 -5.96 4.82 3.73
CA TYR A 258 -4.76 4.05 3.99
C TYR A 258 -4.20 3.50 2.68
N HIS A 259 -2.89 3.39 2.60
CA HIS A 259 -2.20 2.71 1.52
C HIS A 259 -1.61 1.40 2.04
N VAL A 260 -1.66 0.33 1.25
CA VAL A 260 -0.83 -0.87 1.47
C VAL A 260 0.12 -1.00 0.30
N TRP A 261 1.41 -0.81 0.57
CA TRP A 261 2.46 -0.82 -0.45
C TRP A 261 3.02 -2.21 -0.68
N PHE A 262 3.25 -2.56 -1.93
CA PHE A 262 3.95 -3.76 -2.37
C PHE A 262 5.15 -3.32 -3.20
N CYS A 263 6.35 -3.40 -2.63
CA CYS A 263 7.58 -2.98 -3.29
C CYS A 263 8.33 -4.20 -3.81
N PHE A 264 8.82 -4.18 -5.04
CA PHE A 264 9.48 -5.32 -5.69
C PHE A 264 10.98 -5.09 -5.85
N GLU A 265 11.74 -6.19 -5.82
CA GLU A 265 13.20 -6.17 -5.96
C GLU A 265 13.64 -5.72 -7.37
N LYS A 266 12.89 -6.13 -8.41
CA LYS A 266 13.07 -5.76 -9.82
C LYS A 266 11.77 -5.19 -10.40
N THR A 267 11.85 -4.51 -11.54
CA THR A 267 10.63 -4.08 -12.25
C THR A 267 9.87 -5.29 -12.77
N LEU A 268 8.56 -5.30 -12.57
CA LEU A 268 7.66 -6.33 -13.05
C LEU A 268 6.62 -5.73 -13.99
N PRO A 269 6.15 -6.47 -15.02
CA PRO A 269 5.06 -5.98 -15.86
C PRO A 269 3.84 -5.59 -15.01
N ALA A 270 3.27 -4.42 -15.26
CA ALA A 270 2.13 -3.95 -14.47
C ALA A 270 0.92 -4.91 -14.57
N SER A 271 0.75 -5.57 -15.72
CA SER A 271 -0.25 -6.60 -15.96
C SER A 271 -0.14 -7.78 -15.00
N GLU A 272 1.07 -8.28 -14.75
CA GLU A 272 1.32 -9.42 -13.87
C GLU A 272 1.04 -9.07 -12.41
N VAL A 273 1.55 -7.91 -11.96
CA VAL A 273 1.32 -7.42 -10.61
C VAL A 273 -0.18 -7.17 -10.36
N ARG A 274 -0.87 -6.58 -11.34
CA ARG A 274 -2.32 -6.37 -11.27
C ARG A 274 -3.07 -7.70 -11.24
N ARG A 275 -2.71 -8.67 -12.09
CA ARG A 275 -3.31 -10.01 -12.08
C ARG A 275 -3.16 -10.69 -10.72
N ALA A 276 -2.00 -10.58 -10.08
CA ALA A 276 -1.75 -11.16 -8.76
C ALA A 276 -2.55 -10.47 -7.63
N LEU A 277 -2.67 -9.14 -7.65
CA LEU A 277 -3.29 -8.36 -6.57
C LEU A 277 -4.80 -8.11 -6.75
N GLN A 278 -5.34 -8.18 -7.97
CA GLN A 278 -6.75 -7.88 -8.24
C GLN A 278 -7.73 -8.80 -7.46
N PRO A 279 -7.50 -10.12 -7.31
CA PRO A 279 -8.37 -10.97 -6.50
C PRO A 279 -8.44 -10.52 -5.03
N LEU A 280 -7.32 -10.05 -4.48
CA LEU A 280 -7.27 -9.49 -3.12
C LEU A 280 -8.14 -8.22 -3.02
N VAL A 281 -8.05 -7.32 -4.00
CA VAL A 281 -8.85 -6.08 -4.04
C VAL A 281 -10.34 -6.38 -4.06
N LEU A 282 -10.76 -7.36 -4.87
CA LEU A 282 -12.16 -7.76 -4.97
C LEU A 282 -12.68 -8.29 -3.63
N LYS A 283 -11.89 -9.17 -2.98
CA LYS A 283 -12.23 -9.71 -1.66
C LYS A 283 -12.32 -8.64 -0.58
N LEU A 284 -11.37 -7.70 -0.55
CA LEU A 284 -11.36 -6.61 0.43
C LEU A 284 -12.57 -5.69 0.25
N ASN A 285 -12.97 -5.37 -0.98
CA ASN A 285 -14.17 -4.56 -1.24
C ASN A 285 -15.47 -5.29 -0.90
N ALA A 286 -15.54 -6.62 -1.10
CA ALA A 286 -16.72 -7.40 -0.72
C ALA A 286 -16.97 -7.43 0.80
N GLY A 287 -15.90 -7.34 1.60
CA GLY A 287 -15.97 -7.40 3.05
C GLY A 287 -16.20 -6.05 3.76
N GLN A 288 -16.36 -4.93 3.05
CA GLN A 288 -16.30 -3.60 3.67
C GLN A 288 -17.43 -2.66 3.29
N ALA A 289 -18.02 -2.06 4.33
CA ALA A 289 -19.02 -1.03 4.19
C ALA A 289 -18.39 0.36 4.09
N SER A 290 -17.25 0.60 4.75
CA SER A 290 -16.73 1.94 4.99
C SER A 290 -15.69 2.43 3.97
N PHE A 291 -14.88 1.53 3.40
CA PHE A 291 -13.81 1.90 2.48
C PHE A 291 -14.08 1.40 1.07
N LYS A 292 -13.48 2.09 0.10
CA LYS A 292 -13.33 1.64 -1.28
C LYS A 292 -11.84 1.38 -1.50
N VAL A 293 -11.49 0.16 -1.88
CA VAL A 293 -10.11 -0.24 -2.17
C VAL A 293 -9.87 -0.24 -3.66
N GLU A 294 -8.90 0.54 -4.12
CA GLU A 294 -8.46 0.59 -5.51
C GLU A 294 -7.02 0.09 -5.63
N LEU A 295 -6.69 -0.58 -6.73
CA LEU A 295 -5.33 -1.01 -7.03
C LEU A 295 -4.64 -0.01 -7.97
N PHE A 296 -3.46 0.42 -7.57
CA PHE A 296 -2.57 1.28 -8.33
C PHE A 296 -1.28 0.54 -8.73
N PRO A 297 -0.80 0.68 -9.99
CA PRO A 297 -1.44 1.46 -11.07
C PRO A 297 -2.77 0.85 -11.50
N LYS A 298 -3.70 1.68 -12.00
CA LYS A 298 -5.04 1.30 -12.48
C LYS A 298 -5.02 0.67 -13.88
N GLN A 299 -3.97 0.93 -14.64
CA GLN A 299 -3.79 0.47 -16.00
C GLN A 299 -2.67 -0.58 -16.09
N ASN A 300 -2.80 -1.49 -17.05
CA ASN A 300 -1.78 -2.49 -17.36
C ASN A 300 -0.66 -1.90 -18.25
N GLN A 301 -0.97 -0.85 -19.02
CA GLN A 301 -0.06 -0.24 -19.98
C GLN A 301 -0.15 1.29 -19.93
N LEU A 302 0.94 1.96 -20.28
CA LEU A 302 0.98 3.40 -20.52
C LEU A 302 0.44 3.68 -21.93
N THR A 303 -0.69 4.39 -22.04
CA THR A 303 -1.36 4.65 -23.33
C THR A 303 -0.79 5.86 -24.10
N GLY A 304 0.46 6.24 -23.82
CA GLY A 304 1.14 7.42 -24.40
C GLY A 304 0.66 8.79 -23.89
N LYS A 305 -0.47 8.86 -23.16
CA LYS A 305 -0.97 10.11 -22.55
C LYS A 305 -0.43 10.29 -21.12
N GLY A 306 0.72 10.97 -21.00
CA GLY A 306 1.26 11.42 -19.71
C GLY A 306 2.04 10.34 -18.94
N PHE A 307 2.20 10.55 -17.63
CA PHE A 307 3.11 9.76 -16.77
C PHE A 307 2.46 8.54 -16.10
N GLY A 308 1.18 8.27 -16.34
CA GLY A 308 0.43 7.21 -15.67
C GLY A 308 -0.11 7.62 -14.29
N ASN A 309 -0.49 6.64 -13.45
CA ASN A 309 -1.04 6.96 -12.13
C ASN A 309 0.03 7.43 -11.15
N LEU A 310 -0.32 8.45 -10.38
CA LEU A 310 0.48 9.03 -9.33
C LEU A 310 0.03 8.53 -7.96
N VAL A 311 0.97 8.21 -7.08
CA VAL A 311 0.69 7.98 -5.65
C VAL A 311 1.61 8.85 -4.80
N LYS A 312 1.05 9.47 -3.76
CA LYS A 312 1.84 10.25 -2.78
C LYS A 312 2.81 9.33 -2.04
N LEU A 313 4.07 9.75 -1.91
CA LEU A 313 5.06 9.00 -1.15
C LEU A 313 4.70 8.92 0.35
N PRO A 314 5.10 7.83 1.05
CA PRO A 314 4.99 7.74 2.49
C PRO A 314 5.82 8.80 3.21
N LEU A 315 5.49 9.05 4.47
CA LEU A 315 6.14 10.01 5.38
C LEU A 315 5.97 11.49 5.02
N GLY A 316 5.42 11.84 3.86
CA GLY A 316 5.06 13.22 3.53
C GLY A 316 3.86 13.77 4.30
N VAL A 317 3.89 15.08 4.54
CA VAL A 317 2.74 15.84 5.06
C VAL A 317 1.75 16.10 3.94
N HIS A 318 0.47 15.79 4.11
CA HIS A 318 -0.55 16.11 3.12
C HIS A 318 -0.99 17.56 3.26
N LEU A 319 -0.76 18.40 2.24
CA LEU A 319 -0.95 19.85 2.36
C LEU A 319 -2.36 20.24 2.83
N LYS A 320 -3.42 19.52 2.40
CA LYS A 320 -4.82 19.81 2.77
C LYS A 320 -5.14 19.58 4.24
N THR A 321 -4.62 18.52 4.83
CA THR A 321 -4.99 18.06 6.17
C THR A 321 -3.93 18.41 7.20
N GLY A 322 -2.72 18.75 6.76
CA GLY A 322 -1.54 18.90 7.62
C GLY A 322 -1.07 17.57 8.24
N SER A 323 -1.73 16.45 7.93
CA SER A 323 -1.41 15.16 8.54
C SER A 323 -0.31 14.44 7.76
N ARG A 324 0.60 13.81 8.50
CA ARG A 324 1.72 13.05 7.93
C ARG A 324 1.33 11.60 7.65
N ALA A 325 1.83 11.08 6.54
CA ALA A 325 1.59 9.71 6.09
C ALA A 325 2.52 8.70 6.80
N TRP A 326 2.18 8.30 8.02
CA TRP A 326 3.00 7.37 8.79
C TRP A 326 2.79 5.90 8.40
N PHE A 327 3.83 5.07 8.53
CA PHE A 327 3.65 3.62 8.47
C PHE A 327 2.84 3.11 9.67
N MET A 328 2.14 2.00 9.44
CA MET A 328 1.41 1.25 10.46
C MET A 328 2.32 0.12 10.97
N GLY A 329 2.19 -0.23 12.26
CA GLY A 329 3.01 -1.30 12.87
C GLY A 329 4.28 -0.81 13.58
N ILE A 330 4.56 0.50 13.54
CA ILE A 330 5.57 1.17 14.36
C ILE A 330 4.89 2.25 15.23
N ARG A 331 5.23 2.28 16.52
CA ARG A 331 4.56 3.15 17.52
C ARG A 331 5.11 4.57 17.47
N GLU A 332 6.41 4.69 17.23
CA GLU A 332 7.15 5.94 17.16
C GLU A 332 6.66 6.78 15.98
N ARG A 333 6.35 8.05 16.26
CA ARG A 333 5.84 9.02 15.27
C ARG A 333 6.88 10.12 15.00
N ASP A 334 8.16 9.76 14.98
CA ASP A 334 9.25 10.62 14.55
C ASP A 334 9.79 10.18 13.17
N ILE A 335 10.41 11.12 12.45
CA ILE A 335 10.89 10.88 11.08
C ILE A 335 12.01 9.86 11.02
N LEU A 336 12.93 9.84 11.99
CA LEU A 336 14.11 8.99 11.92
C LEU A 336 13.73 7.51 12.11
N SER A 337 12.86 7.21 13.08
CA SER A 337 12.36 5.86 13.31
C SER A 337 11.53 5.36 12.14
N GLN A 338 10.63 6.20 11.62
CA GLN A 338 9.76 5.87 10.50
C GLN A 338 10.51 5.71 9.17
N LEU A 339 11.53 6.54 8.93
CA LEU A 339 12.43 6.41 7.79
C LEU A 339 13.25 5.13 7.88
N SER A 340 13.78 4.81 9.07
CA SER A 340 14.55 3.58 9.30
C SER A 340 13.68 2.34 9.08
N HIS A 341 12.43 2.37 9.57
CA HIS A 341 11.45 1.33 9.32
C HIS A 341 11.18 1.17 7.82
N GLY A 342 10.82 2.26 7.13
CA GLY A 342 10.55 2.26 5.69
C GLY A 342 11.73 1.76 4.84
N ALA A 343 12.96 2.13 5.22
CA ALA A 343 14.19 1.66 4.59
C ALA A 343 14.47 0.17 4.83
N GLY A 344 14.00 -0.38 5.95
CA GLY A 344 14.16 -1.78 6.34
C GLY A 344 13.08 -2.73 5.83
N LEU A 345 12.03 -2.21 5.17
CA LEU A 345 10.93 -3.04 4.68
C LEU A 345 11.41 -4.09 3.66
N ALA A 346 10.80 -5.27 3.74
CA ALA A 346 11.06 -6.39 2.84
C ALA A 346 10.49 -6.14 1.44
N PHE A 347 11.16 -6.65 0.41
CA PHE A 347 10.61 -6.67 -0.94
C PHE A 347 9.62 -7.84 -1.09
N SER A 348 8.55 -7.59 -1.82
CA SER A 348 7.67 -8.59 -2.40
C SER A 348 8.38 -9.36 -3.50
N ARG A 349 8.12 -10.67 -3.58
CA ARG A 349 8.54 -11.52 -4.69
C ARG A 349 7.30 -12.15 -5.31
N LEU A 350 7.16 -12.00 -6.63
CA LEU A 350 6.29 -12.88 -7.39
C LEU A 350 7.14 -14.11 -7.72
N GLU A 351 7.03 -15.16 -6.92
CA GLU A 351 7.66 -16.45 -7.24
C GLU A 351 6.98 -17.08 -8.47
N GLY A 352 7.77 -17.74 -9.30
CA GLY A 352 7.36 -18.30 -10.58
C GLY A 352 6.41 -19.47 -10.39
N ASP A 353 5.11 -19.17 -10.48
CA ASP A 353 4.06 -19.92 -11.19
C ASP A 353 2.74 -19.11 -11.16
N PHE A 354 2.81 -17.82 -11.50
CA PHE A 354 1.61 -17.04 -11.86
C PHE A 354 1.25 -17.18 -13.36
N LEU A 355 1.99 -18.03 -14.09
CA LEU A 355 1.71 -18.44 -15.47
C LEU A 355 0.91 -19.75 -15.54
N GLU A 356 0.98 -20.57 -14.50
CA GLU A 356 -0.12 -21.48 -14.23
C GLU A 356 -1.28 -20.63 -13.69
N THR A 357 -2.42 -20.68 -14.38
CA THR A 357 -3.69 -20.44 -13.70
C THR A 357 -3.62 -21.14 -12.36
N PRO A 358 -3.99 -20.52 -11.22
CA PRO A 358 -4.09 -21.29 -9.99
C PRO A 358 -4.89 -22.52 -10.34
N ASP A 359 -4.28 -23.71 -10.19
CA ASP A 359 -5.01 -24.95 -10.29
C ASP A 359 -6.01 -24.89 -9.13
N ILE A 360 -7.20 -24.40 -9.43
CA ILE A 360 -8.36 -24.39 -8.55
C ILE A 360 -8.87 -25.83 -8.56
N ARG A 361 -8.02 -26.74 -8.08
CA ARG A 361 -8.33 -28.12 -7.74
C ARG A 361 -8.10 -28.32 -6.24
N SER A 362 -8.59 -27.40 -5.42
CA SER A 362 -8.95 -27.66 -4.02
C SER A 362 -9.46 -26.38 -3.34
N GLY A 363 -10.44 -25.73 -3.95
CA GLY A 363 -11.37 -24.89 -3.20
C GLY A 363 -12.72 -25.44 -3.54
N ALA A 364 -13.37 -26.13 -2.60
CA ALA A 364 -14.67 -26.74 -2.80
C ALA A 364 -15.64 -25.73 -3.43
N ILE A 365 -15.77 -25.82 -4.75
CA ILE A 365 -16.92 -25.32 -5.49
C ILE A 365 -18.05 -26.24 -5.03
N SER A 366 -19.14 -25.63 -4.59
CA SER A 366 -20.41 -26.31 -4.34
C SER A 366 -20.63 -27.44 -5.37
N SER A 367 -21.05 -28.60 -4.87
CA SER A 367 -20.98 -29.95 -5.43
C SER A 367 -21.70 -30.22 -6.76
N ASP A 368 -22.09 -29.22 -7.53
CA ASP A 368 -22.73 -29.43 -8.83
C ASP A 368 -21.78 -29.05 -9.98
N PRO A 369 -21.33 -30.01 -10.82
CA PRO A 369 -20.50 -29.70 -11.98
C PRO A 369 -21.19 -28.67 -12.88
N PRO A 370 -20.45 -27.74 -13.53
CA PRO A 370 -21.04 -26.88 -14.55
C PRO A 370 -21.70 -27.77 -15.60
N LEU A 371 -22.89 -27.36 -16.07
CA LEU A 371 -23.61 -28.10 -17.11
C LEU A 371 -22.67 -28.37 -18.31
N PRO A 372 -22.68 -29.56 -18.93
CA PRO A 372 -21.76 -29.94 -20.01
C PRO A 372 -21.65 -28.90 -21.15
N GLU A 373 -22.73 -28.18 -21.40
CA GLU A 373 -22.84 -27.12 -22.39
C GLU A 373 -21.93 -25.93 -22.07
N LEU A 374 -21.83 -25.56 -20.79
CA LEU A 374 -20.98 -24.48 -20.31
C LEU A 374 -19.50 -24.86 -20.45
N GLU A 375 -19.15 -26.10 -20.09
CA GLU A 375 -17.78 -26.60 -20.24
C GLU A 375 -17.34 -26.60 -21.71
N LYS A 376 -18.20 -27.10 -22.60
CA LYS A 376 -17.96 -27.10 -24.04
C LYS A 376 -17.76 -25.69 -24.60
N LEU A 377 -18.60 -24.74 -24.19
CA LEU A 377 -18.50 -23.34 -24.62
C LEU A 377 -17.24 -22.66 -24.08
N MET A 378 -16.88 -22.93 -22.81
CA MET A 378 -15.66 -22.41 -22.18
C MET A 378 -14.37 -23.01 -22.77
N ALA A 379 -14.43 -24.25 -23.25
CA ALA A 379 -13.31 -24.90 -23.96
C ALA A 379 -13.14 -24.32 -25.38
N ALA A 380 -14.25 -23.99 -26.05
CA ALA A 380 -14.22 -23.52 -27.43
C ALA A 380 -14.01 -22.00 -27.59
N CYS A 381 -14.47 -21.18 -26.63
CA CYS A 381 -14.46 -19.73 -26.75
C CYS A 381 -13.66 -19.06 -25.62
N ARG A 382 -12.41 -18.66 -25.93
CA ARG A 382 -11.50 -18.00 -24.98
C ARG A 382 -12.09 -16.74 -24.31
N PRO A 383 -12.70 -15.78 -25.04
CA PRO A 383 -13.23 -14.56 -24.42
C PRO A 383 -14.35 -14.85 -23.42
N LEU A 384 -15.25 -15.80 -23.76
CA LEU A 384 -16.31 -16.24 -22.86
C LEU A 384 -15.75 -17.00 -21.65
N SER A 385 -14.77 -17.88 -21.86
CA SER A 385 -14.12 -18.63 -20.78
C SER A 385 -13.54 -17.70 -19.72
N GLN A 386 -12.89 -16.60 -20.14
CA GLN A 386 -12.32 -15.61 -19.23
C GLN A 386 -13.39 -14.94 -18.36
N ILE A 387 -14.46 -14.41 -18.96
CA ILE A 387 -15.51 -13.70 -18.22
C ILE A 387 -16.36 -14.66 -17.36
N ILE A 388 -16.59 -15.91 -17.80
CA ILE A 388 -17.33 -16.92 -17.04
C ILE A 388 -16.50 -17.36 -15.82
N LYS A 389 -15.20 -17.62 -15.98
CA LYS A 389 -14.31 -17.95 -14.86
C LYS A 389 -14.27 -16.84 -13.81
N GLN A 390 -14.26 -15.58 -14.24
CA GLN A 390 -14.36 -14.44 -13.31
C GLN A 390 -15.64 -14.52 -12.47
N CYS A 391 -16.80 -14.75 -13.10
CA CYS A 391 -18.07 -14.88 -12.39
C CYS A 391 -18.11 -16.07 -11.43
N LEU A 392 -17.62 -17.24 -11.86
CA LEU A 392 -17.56 -18.45 -11.02
C LEU A 392 -16.65 -18.27 -9.79
N LEU A 393 -15.67 -17.36 -9.88
CA LEU A 393 -14.83 -16.95 -8.76
C LEU A 393 -15.47 -15.85 -7.89
N GLY A 394 -16.75 -15.53 -8.11
CA GLY A 394 -17.48 -14.48 -7.40
C GLY A 394 -17.08 -13.06 -7.79
N CYS A 395 -16.33 -12.89 -8.88
CA CYS A 395 -15.92 -11.57 -9.38
C CYS A 395 -17.05 -10.94 -10.22
N ASN A 396 -17.12 -9.61 -10.22
CA ASN A 396 -18.03 -8.87 -11.11
C ASN A 396 -17.34 -8.63 -12.47
N PRO A 397 -17.87 -9.12 -13.60
CA PRO A 397 -17.27 -8.97 -14.93
C PRO A 397 -17.48 -7.56 -15.53
N GLY A 398 -18.08 -6.63 -14.77
CA GLY A 398 -18.40 -5.27 -15.20
C GLY A 398 -19.59 -5.22 -16.16
N ALA A 399 -20.08 -4.00 -16.45
CA ALA A 399 -21.25 -3.82 -17.32
C ALA A 399 -21.04 -4.42 -18.73
N THR A 400 -19.81 -4.36 -19.24
CA THR A 400 -19.44 -4.92 -20.54
C THR A 400 -19.42 -6.44 -20.54
N GLY A 401 -18.78 -7.08 -19.55
CA GLY A 401 -18.77 -8.53 -19.43
C GLY A 401 -20.16 -9.10 -19.12
N GLU A 402 -20.95 -8.43 -18.27
CA GLU A 402 -22.36 -8.76 -18.09
C GLU A 402 -23.12 -8.71 -19.43
N LYS A 403 -22.98 -7.63 -20.20
CA LYS A 403 -23.62 -7.53 -21.51
C LYS A 403 -23.24 -8.67 -22.44
N VAL A 404 -21.97 -9.06 -22.49
CA VAL A 404 -21.51 -10.20 -23.29
C VAL A 404 -22.16 -11.50 -22.82
N LEU A 405 -22.21 -11.75 -21.51
CA LEU A 405 -22.82 -12.95 -20.93
C LEU A 405 -24.33 -13.01 -21.22
N PHE A 406 -25.08 -11.95 -20.92
CA PHE A 406 -26.53 -11.91 -21.16
C PHE A 406 -26.85 -12.01 -22.66
N GLN A 407 -26.17 -11.24 -23.50
CA GLN A 407 -26.40 -11.25 -24.95
C GLN A 407 -25.75 -12.46 -25.66
N THR A 408 -25.28 -13.46 -24.93
CA THR A 408 -24.77 -14.71 -25.51
C THR A 408 -25.42 -15.93 -24.86
N LEU A 409 -25.28 -16.08 -23.54
CA LEU A 409 -25.75 -17.26 -22.83
C LEU A 409 -27.27 -17.33 -22.74
N ALA A 410 -27.99 -16.20 -22.66
CA ALA A 410 -29.45 -16.22 -22.59
C ALA A 410 -30.09 -16.85 -23.84
N PHE A 411 -29.36 -16.96 -24.94
CA PHE A 411 -29.83 -17.56 -26.20
C PHE A 411 -29.62 -19.08 -26.27
N LEU A 412 -28.99 -19.69 -25.26
CA LEU A 412 -28.97 -21.15 -25.10
C LEU A 412 -30.31 -21.65 -24.53
N PRO A 413 -30.72 -22.89 -24.84
CA PRO A 413 -31.92 -23.48 -24.24
C PRO A 413 -31.91 -23.47 -22.71
N GLU A 414 -30.77 -23.83 -22.09
CA GLU A 414 -30.50 -23.80 -20.64
C GLU A 414 -29.85 -22.48 -20.19
N GLY A 415 -29.90 -21.46 -21.05
CA GLY A 415 -29.25 -20.16 -20.85
C GLY A 415 -29.65 -19.43 -19.57
N PRO A 416 -30.94 -19.36 -19.22
CA PRO A 416 -31.38 -18.78 -17.95
C PRO A 416 -30.77 -19.48 -16.74
N GLU A 417 -30.85 -20.80 -16.67
CA GLU A 417 -30.31 -21.61 -15.58
C GLU A 417 -28.79 -21.42 -15.45
N LEU A 418 -28.08 -21.37 -16.57
CA LEU A 418 -26.65 -21.07 -16.63
C LEU A 418 -26.33 -19.69 -16.08
N LEU A 419 -27.09 -18.65 -16.44
CA LEU A 419 -26.88 -17.30 -15.93
C LEU A 419 -27.15 -17.22 -14.42
N HIS A 420 -28.19 -17.87 -13.92
CA HIS A 420 -28.43 -17.98 -12.47
C HIS A 420 -27.27 -18.68 -11.76
N LYS A 421 -26.80 -19.81 -12.29
CA LYS A 421 -25.68 -20.56 -11.70
C LYS A 421 -24.35 -19.79 -11.74
N ILE A 422 -24.05 -19.13 -12.85
CA ILE A 422 -22.81 -18.35 -13.00
C ILE A 422 -22.81 -17.14 -12.06
N PHE A 423 -23.95 -16.45 -11.94
CA PHE A 423 -24.04 -15.26 -11.10
C PHE A 423 -24.34 -15.57 -9.64
N SER A 424 -24.82 -16.76 -9.27
CA SER A 424 -25.09 -17.12 -7.86
C SER A 424 -23.84 -17.11 -6.98
N PHE A 425 -22.66 -17.23 -7.58
CA PHE A 425 -21.38 -17.09 -6.89
C PHE A 425 -21.05 -15.64 -6.52
N ARG A 426 -21.82 -14.65 -7.00
CA ARG A 426 -21.60 -13.24 -6.67
C ARG A 426 -22.32 -12.82 -5.39
N PRO A 427 -21.69 -12.00 -4.53
CA PRO A 427 -22.32 -11.48 -3.32
C PRO A 427 -23.56 -10.62 -3.56
N ASP A 428 -23.67 -10.01 -4.74
CA ASP A 428 -24.80 -9.15 -5.14
C ASP A 428 -25.85 -9.88 -5.99
N TYR A 429 -25.80 -11.22 -6.03
CA TYR A 429 -26.78 -12.03 -6.74
C TYR A 429 -28.19 -11.84 -6.16
N ASN A 430 -29.14 -11.59 -7.06
CA ASN A 430 -30.54 -11.51 -6.75
C ASN A 430 -31.32 -12.21 -7.87
N ALA A 431 -32.04 -13.29 -7.53
CA ALA A 431 -32.74 -14.12 -8.50
C ALA A 431 -33.79 -13.32 -9.29
N HIS A 432 -34.64 -12.54 -8.64
CA HIS A 432 -35.67 -11.74 -9.33
C HIS A 432 -35.09 -10.71 -10.29
N ARG A 433 -34.00 -10.05 -9.90
CA ARG A 433 -33.28 -9.12 -10.78
C ARG A 433 -32.65 -9.84 -11.96
N MET A 434 -32.18 -11.07 -11.76
CA MET A 434 -31.62 -11.91 -12.82
C MET A 434 -32.71 -12.31 -13.82
N ASP A 435 -33.84 -12.82 -13.35
CA ASP A 435 -35.00 -13.17 -14.18
C ASP A 435 -35.47 -11.98 -15.04
N TRP A 436 -35.61 -10.80 -14.41
CA TRP A 436 -35.96 -9.57 -15.12
C TRP A 436 -34.94 -9.19 -16.19
N ARG A 437 -33.63 -9.36 -15.94
CA ARG A 437 -32.61 -9.06 -16.95
C ARG A 437 -32.60 -10.07 -18.09
N ILE A 438 -32.87 -11.34 -17.81
CA ILE A 438 -32.97 -12.40 -18.81
C ILE A 438 -34.17 -12.16 -19.74
N SER A 439 -35.31 -11.72 -19.19
CA SER A 439 -36.51 -11.41 -20.00
C SER A 439 -36.31 -10.19 -20.91
N MET A 440 -35.43 -9.27 -20.54
CA MET A 440 -35.07 -8.10 -21.35
C MET A 440 -34.14 -8.42 -22.53
N VAL A 441 -33.58 -9.65 -22.62
CA VAL A 441 -32.71 -10.04 -23.73
C VAL A 441 -33.54 -10.35 -24.98
N LYS A 442 -33.35 -9.51 -26.01
CA LYS A 442 -34.04 -9.59 -27.31
C LYS A 442 -33.04 -9.67 -28.47
N GLY A 443 -33.52 -10.05 -29.65
CA GLY A 443 -32.75 -10.01 -30.90
C GLY A 443 -31.83 -11.21 -31.10
N SER A 444 -30.58 -10.96 -31.51
CA SER A 444 -29.59 -12.00 -31.82
C SER A 444 -28.45 -12.04 -30.80
N PRO A 445 -27.75 -13.20 -30.68
CA PRO A 445 -26.53 -13.29 -29.89
C PRO A 445 -25.47 -12.30 -30.36
N LEU A 446 -24.62 -11.86 -29.45
CA LEU A 446 -23.57 -10.90 -29.74
C LEU A 446 -22.49 -11.52 -30.65
N GLY A 447 -22.13 -10.82 -31.73
CA GLY A 447 -21.17 -11.31 -32.70
C GLY A 447 -19.73 -11.24 -32.21
N CYS A 448 -18.87 -12.17 -32.66
CA CYS A 448 -17.48 -12.32 -32.22
C CYS A 448 -16.68 -11.02 -32.38
N ARG A 449 -16.80 -10.31 -33.52
CA ARG A 449 -16.10 -9.01 -33.70
C ARG A 449 -16.48 -7.98 -32.63
N ARG A 450 -17.77 -7.93 -32.27
CA ARG A 450 -18.27 -7.00 -31.25
C ARG A 450 -17.83 -7.43 -29.85
N ILE A 451 -17.80 -8.73 -29.57
CA ILE A 451 -17.28 -9.28 -28.31
C ILE A 451 -15.80 -8.92 -28.16
N HIS A 452 -14.98 -9.16 -29.18
CA HIS A 452 -13.55 -8.84 -29.13
C HIS A 452 -13.33 -7.33 -28.93
N GLN A 453 -14.11 -6.49 -29.62
CA GLN A 453 -14.04 -5.03 -29.43
C GLN A 453 -14.46 -4.59 -28.00
N LEU A 454 -15.51 -5.20 -27.44
CA LEU A 454 -16.02 -4.83 -26.12
C LEU A 454 -15.11 -5.31 -24.99
N LEU A 455 -14.48 -6.47 -25.16
CA LEU A 455 -13.58 -7.06 -24.17
C LEU A 455 -12.11 -6.69 -24.37
N GLU A 456 -11.80 -5.87 -25.39
CA GLU A 456 -10.43 -5.53 -25.79
C GLU A 456 -9.58 -6.81 -26.01
N GLU A 457 -10.19 -7.84 -26.62
CA GLU A 457 -9.56 -9.14 -26.84
C GLU A 457 -8.74 -9.13 -28.14
N GLU A 458 -7.44 -9.35 -27.99
CA GLU A 458 -6.46 -9.37 -29.09
C GLU A 458 -6.22 -10.78 -29.66
N SER A 459 -6.81 -11.84 -29.11
CA SER A 459 -6.63 -13.19 -29.64
C SER A 459 -7.23 -13.35 -31.04
N PRO A 460 -6.64 -14.23 -31.88
CA PRO A 460 -7.19 -14.55 -33.19
C PRO A 460 -8.64 -15.03 -33.09
N PHE A 461 -9.45 -14.70 -34.10
CA PHE A 461 -10.77 -15.31 -34.23
C PHE A 461 -10.65 -16.82 -34.40
N CYS A 462 -11.64 -17.56 -33.89
CA CYS A 462 -11.66 -19.01 -33.99
C CYS A 462 -11.61 -19.47 -35.46
N GLU A 463 -10.68 -20.39 -35.76
CA GLU A 463 -10.53 -20.93 -37.11
C GLU A 463 -11.77 -21.72 -37.57
N GLY A 464 -12.08 -21.66 -38.87
CA GLY A 464 -13.21 -22.39 -39.45
C GLY A 464 -14.59 -21.75 -39.31
N MET A 465 -14.72 -20.60 -38.64
CA MET A 465 -15.98 -19.86 -38.59
C MET A 465 -16.10 -18.95 -39.83
N GLY A 466 -16.93 -19.38 -40.79
CA GLY A 466 -17.00 -18.89 -42.17
C GLY A 466 -16.85 -17.37 -42.36
N LYS A 467 -15.98 -16.99 -43.30
CA LYS A 467 -15.58 -15.59 -43.58
C LYS A 467 -16.73 -14.67 -44.03
N ASP A 468 -17.87 -15.23 -44.45
CA ASP A 468 -18.99 -14.49 -45.05
C ASP A 468 -20.33 -14.57 -44.27
N ARG A 469 -20.33 -15.02 -43.01
CA ARG A 469 -21.54 -15.09 -42.17
C ARG A 469 -21.35 -14.39 -40.82
N TYR A 470 -22.45 -13.95 -40.19
CA TYR A 470 -22.42 -13.34 -38.86
C TYR A 470 -21.91 -14.35 -37.82
N THR A 471 -20.63 -14.22 -37.44
CA THR A 471 -19.97 -15.12 -36.48
C THR A 471 -20.36 -14.76 -35.05
N HIS A 472 -20.79 -15.75 -34.26
CA HIS A 472 -21.07 -15.59 -32.82
C HIS A 472 -20.64 -16.85 -32.05
N PRO A 473 -20.42 -16.77 -30.72
CA PRO A 473 -19.86 -17.89 -29.96
C PRO A 473 -20.70 -19.16 -29.95
N LEU A 474 -22.03 -19.04 -30.06
CA LEU A 474 -22.93 -20.21 -30.05
C LEU A 474 -22.79 -21.12 -31.29
N LEU A 475 -22.06 -20.69 -32.33
CA LEU A 475 -21.71 -21.57 -33.44
C LEU A 475 -20.85 -22.78 -32.99
N HIS A 476 -20.06 -22.64 -31.93
CA HIS A 476 -19.34 -23.76 -31.29
C HIS A 476 -20.26 -24.83 -30.71
N MET A 477 -21.53 -24.49 -30.50
CA MET A 477 -22.58 -25.38 -30.01
C MET A 477 -23.46 -25.91 -31.15
N GLY A 478 -23.14 -25.61 -32.41
CA GLY A 478 -23.93 -25.99 -33.57
C GLY A 478 -25.19 -25.13 -33.77
N LEU A 479 -25.33 -24.02 -33.03
CA LEU A 479 -26.50 -23.17 -33.05
C LEU A 479 -26.31 -22.03 -34.06
N THR A 480 -27.19 -21.96 -35.07
CA THR A 480 -27.17 -20.89 -36.08
C THR A 480 -28.04 -19.72 -35.65
N LEU A 481 -27.91 -18.56 -36.30
CA LEU A 481 -28.77 -17.40 -36.03
C LEU A 481 -30.27 -17.72 -36.14
N GLU A 482 -30.66 -18.59 -37.07
CA GLU A 482 -32.04 -19.02 -37.26
C GLU A 482 -32.57 -19.79 -36.05
N THR A 483 -31.72 -20.57 -35.39
CA THR A 483 -32.12 -21.41 -34.24
C THR A 483 -32.15 -20.67 -32.91
N VAL A 484 -31.49 -19.52 -32.80
CA VAL A 484 -31.33 -18.81 -31.49
C VAL A 484 -31.84 -17.37 -31.49
N ARG A 485 -32.42 -16.89 -32.58
CA ARG A 485 -32.95 -15.51 -32.62
C ARG A 485 -34.22 -15.42 -31.79
N ARG A 486 -34.27 -14.45 -30.87
CA ARG A 486 -35.50 -14.09 -30.16
C ARG A 486 -36.28 -13.05 -30.96
N PRO A 487 -37.63 -13.14 -31.02
CA PRO A 487 -38.46 -12.14 -31.70
C PRO A 487 -38.14 -10.73 -31.21
N ALA A 488 -38.01 -9.78 -32.15
CA ALA A 488 -38.12 -8.36 -31.85
C ALA A 488 -39.61 -7.99 -31.82
N GLU A 489 -40.02 -7.04 -31.00
CA GLU A 489 -41.43 -6.69 -30.76
C GLU A 489 -42.29 -6.64 -32.04
N GLY A 490 -43.40 -7.38 -31.99
CA GLY A 490 -44.48 -7.49 -32.97
C GLY A 490 -45.65 -8.27 -32.36
N ALA A 491 -46.88 -8.05 -32.82
CA ALA A 491 -48.15 -8.37 -32.15
C ALA A 491 -48.40 -9.82 -31.66
N ASP A 492 -47.51 -10.77 -31.95
CA ASP A 492 -47.60 -12.17 -31.50
C ASP A 492 -46.94 -12.43 -30.12
N THR A 493 -46.42 -11.40 -29.45
CA THR A 493 -45.67 -11.52 -28.18
C THR A 493 -46.50 -11.91 -26.98
N LEU A 494 -47.82 -11.65 -26.96
CA LEU A 494 -48.62 -11.83 -25.74
C LEU A 494 -48.74 -13.31 -25.34
N ALA A 495 -48.87 -14.23 -26.30
CA ALA A 495 -48.98 -15.66 -26.03
C ALA A 495 -47.66 -16.24 -25.52
N SER A 496 -46.54 -15.84 -26.13
CA SER A 496 -45.18 -16.22 -25.72
C SER A 496 -44.85 -15.67 -24.33
N ASP A 497 -45.21 -14.41 -24.06
CA ASP A 497 -44.98 -13.77 -22.77
C ASP A 497 -45.85 -14.41 -21.67
N LEU A 498 -47.11 -14.74 -21.96
CA LEU A 498 -47.98 -15.52 -21.07
C LEU A 498 -47.46 -16.92 -20.79
N GLN A 499 -46.87 -17.58 -21.78
CA GLN A 499 -46.31 -18.92 -21.62
C GLN A 499 -45.02 -18.89 -20.77
N GLN A 500 -44.16 -17.88 -20.97
CA GLN A 500 -43.00 -17.62 -20.12
C GLN A 500 -43.41 -17.28 -18.69
N LEU A 501 -44.45 -16.45 -18.50
CA LEU A 501 -44.97 -16.12 -17.17
C LEU A 501 -45.52 -17.35 -16.46
N LYS A 502 -46.23 -18.24 -17.18
CA LYS A 502 -46.70 -19.53 -16.63
C LYS A 502 -45.54 -20.43 -16.19
N ILE A 503 -44.45 -20.49 -16.96
CA ILE A 503 -43.25 -21.27 -16.60
C ILE A 503 -42.61 -20.70 -15.32
N VAL A 504 -42.48 -19.38 -15.23
CA VAL A 504 -41.91 -18.70 -14.04
C VAL A 504 -42.79 -18.91 -12.81
N VAL A 505 -44.11 -18.79 -12.95
CA VAL A 505 -45.06 -19.01 -11.86
C VAL A 505 -45.05 -20.46 -11.39
N ASN A 506 -45.06 -21.43 -12.30
CA ASN A 506 -44.99 -22.85 -11.93
C ASN A 506 -43.69 -23.19 -11.19
N ARG A 507 -42.55 -22.63 -11.62
CA ARG A 507 -41.26 -22.80 -10.93
C ARG A 507 -41.22 -22.15 -9.55
N LEU A 508 -41.98 -21.07 -9.34
CA LEU A 508 -42.14 -20.45 -8.01
C LEU A 508 -43.00 -21.31 -7.09
N VAL A 509 -44.05 -21.94 -7.63
CA VAL A 509 -44.91 -22.86 -6.87
C VAL A 509 -44.15 -24.13 -6.47
N GLU A 510 -43.34 -24.71 -7.36
CA GLU A 510 -42.49 -25.88 -7.05
C GLU A 510 -41.42 -25.61 -6.00
N ARG A 511 -40.99 -24.35 -5.82
CA ARG A 511 -39.99 -23.96 -4.79
C ARG A 511 -40.61 -23.64 -3.43
N LEU A 512 -41.92 -23.43 -3.39
CA LEU A 512 -42.69 -23.12 -2.17
C LEU A 512 -43.47 -24.34 -1.65
N SER A 513 -43.51 -25.42 -2.43
CA SER A 513 -44.01 -26.76 -2.06
C SER A 513 -42.85 -27.61 -1.55
#